data_AF-A0A7C4AJF9-F1
#
_entry.id   AF-A0A7C4AJF9-F1
#
_cell.length_a   1.000
_cell.length_b   1.000
_cell.length_c   1.000
_cell.angle_alpha   90.00
_cell.angle_beta   90.00
_cell.angle_gamma   90.00
#
_symmetry.space_group_name_H-M   'P 1'
#
loop_
_entity.id
_entity.type
_entity.pdbx_description
1 polymer ?
#
loop_
_entity_poly.entity_id
_entity_poly.type
_entity_poly.pdbx_seq_one_letter_code
_entity_poly.pdbx_strand_id
1 'polypeptide(L)' 'VSYYKLQIDGKDYIEVDAFANIWKVEGEDILAKYKANIGA' A
#
# COMPACT_ATOMS: atom_id res chain seq x y z
N VAL A 1 -12.37 5.18 5.77
CA VAL A 1 -11.89 4.10 4.88
C VAL A 1 -10.70 3.46 5.57
N SER A 2 -10.78 2.18 5.95
CA SER A 2 -9.67 1.44 6.59
C SER A 2 -8.90 0.55 5.61
N TYR A 3 -9.58 0.11 4.55
CA TYR A 3 -9.04 -0.64 3.43
C TYR A 3 -9.57 -0.05 2.12
N TYR A 4 -8.71 0.05 1.10
CA TYR A 4 -9.07 0.47 -0.25
C TYR A 4 -8.20 -0.26 -1.27
N LYS A 5 -8.82 -0.73 -2.35
CA LYS A 5 -8.13 -1.32 -3.50
C LYS A 5 -8.72 -0.81 -4.80
N LEU A 6 -7.86 -0.33 -5.69
CA LEU A 6 -8.20 0.09 -7.05
C LEU A 6 -7.59 -0.87 -8.05
N GLN A 7 -8.43 -1.40 -8.92
CA GLN A 7 -8.04 -2.23 -10.06
C GLN A 7 -8.57 -1.59 -11.34
N ILE A 8 -7.73 -1.51 -12.38
CA ILE A 8 -8.09 -1.02 -13.71
C ILE A 8 -7.66 -2.09 -14.70
N ASP A 9 -8.58 -2.54 -15.57
CA ASP A 9 -8.35 -3.60 -16.56
C ASP A 9 -7.74 -4.89 -15.95
N GLY A 10 -8.13 -5.23 -14.73
CA GLY A 10 -7.61 -6.39 -14.02
C GLY A 10 -6.21 -6.20 -13.41
N LYS A 11 -5.56 -5.05 -13.60
CA LYS A 11 -4.27 -4.71 -12.98
C LYS A 11 -4.49 -3.93 -11.68
N ASP A 12 -3.77 -4.32 -10.63
CA ASP A 12 -3.77 -3.61 -9.35
C ASP A 12 -3.00 -2.29 -9.47
N TYR A 13 -3.67 -1.17 -9.15
CA TYR A 13 -3.09 0.18 -9.22
C TYR A 13 -2.82 0.77 -7.85
N ILE A 14 -3.76 0.63 -6.91
CA ILE A 14 -3.62 1.14 -5.56
C ILE A 14 -4.10 0.08 -4.58
N GLU A 15 -3.33 -0.15 -3.53
CA GLU A 15 -3.75 -0.93 -2.37
C GLU A 15 -3.36 -0.17 -1.10
N VAL A 16 -4.34 0.10 -0.23
CA VAL A 16 -4.15 0.78 1.06
C VAL A 16 -4.84 -0.01 2.16
N ASP A 17 -4.11 -0.31 3.22
CA ASP A 17 -4.63 -0.83 4.48
C ASP A 17 -3.98 -0.08 5.65
N ALA A 18 -4.81 0.65 6.39
CA ALA A 18 -4.35 1.50 7.49
C ALA A 18 -3.90 0.70 8.73
N PHE A 19 -4.47 -0.48 8.97
CA PHE A 19 -4.12 -1.31 10.13
C PHE A 19 -2.91 -2.20 9.85
N ALA A 20 -2.74 -2.63 8.60
CA ALA A 20 -1.60 -3.43 8.18
C ALA A 20 -0.39 -2.61 7.71
N ASN A 21 -0.44 -1.28 7.74
CA ASN A 21 0.59 -0.39 7.17
C ASN A 21 0.95 -0.77 5.72
N ILE A 22 -0.06 -1.01 4.89
CA ILE A 22 0.10 -1.31 3.48
C ILE A 22 -0.25 -0.06 2.70
N TRP A 23 0.68 0.39 1.86
CA TRP A 23 0.39 1.34 0.80
C TRP A 23 1.22 0.97 -0.41
N LYS A 24 0.55 0.45 -1.45
CA LYS A 24 1.15 0.11 -2.72
C LYS A 24 0.58 0.94 -3.84
N VAL A 25 1.45 1.40 -4.73
CA VAL A 25 1.08 2.07 -5.98
C VAL A 25 1.77 1.34 -7.12
N GLU A 26 0.98 0.80 -8.06
CA GLU A 26 1.46 -0.03 -9.16
C GLU A 26 2.43 -1.15 -8.74
N GLY A 27 2.24 -1.69 -7.54
CA GLY A 27 3.08 -2.76 -6.96
C GLY A 27 4.25 -2.29 -6.11
N GLU A 28 4.57 -0.99 -6.09
CA GLU A 28 5.63 -0.43 -5.24
C GLU A 28 5.11 -0.11 -3.84
N ASP A 29 5.75 -0.65 -2.79
CA ASP A 29 5.46 -0.29 -1.40
C ASP A 29 6.08 1.08 -1.07
N ILE A 30 5.24 2.12 -1.05
CA ILE A 30 5.69 3.48 -0.78
C ILE A 30 6.00 3.74 0.69
N LEU A 31 5.58 2.84 1.59
CA LEU A 31 5.89 2.90 3.02
C LEU A 31 7.19 2.18 3.38
N ALA A 32 7.91 1.59 2.42
CA ALA A 32 9.15 0.85 2.68
C ALA A 32 10.17 1.68 3.49
N LYS A 33 10.40 2.94 3.11
CA LYS A 33 11.32 3.85 3.83
C LYS A 33 10.80 4.21 5.23
N TYR A 34 9.49 4.39 5.38
CA TYR A 34 8.88 4.68 6.67
C TYR A 34 9.06 3.49 7.63
N LYS A 35 8.75 2.27 7.18
CA LYS A 35 8.92 1.03 7.95
C LYS A 35 10.36 0.84 8.43
N ALA A 36 11.33 1.05 7.53
CA ALA A 36 12.75 0.99 7.86
C ALA A 36 13.17 2.00 8.95
N ASN A 37 12.56 3.18 8.99
CA ASN A 37 12.89 4.21 9.97
C ASN A 37 12.26 3.96 11.37
N ILE A 38 11.16 3.22 11.44
CA ILE A 38 10.46 2.92 12.70
C ILE A 38 10.75 1.50 13.24
N GLY A 39 11.54 0.71 12.52
CA GLY A 39 11.90 -0.66 12.90
C GLY A 39 10.75 -1.67 12.77
N ALA A 40 9.79 -1.40 11.87
CA ALA A 40 8.63 -2.24 11.60
C ALA A 40 8.87 -3.21 10.43
#